data_AF-A0A1G1HS29-F1
#
_entry.id   AF-A0A1G1HS29-F1
#
_cell.length_a   1.000
_cell.length_b   1.000
_cell.length_c   1.000
_cell.angle_alpha   90.00
_cell.angle_beta   90.00
_cell.angle_gamma   90.00
#
_symmetry.space_group_name_H-M   'P 1'
#
loop_
_entity.id
_entity.type
_entity.pdbx_description
1 polymer ?
#
loop_
_entity_poly.entity_id
_entity_poly.type
_entity_poly.pdbx_seq_one_letter_code
_entity_poly.pdbx_strand_id
1 'polypeptide(L)'
;MEKSKLIQKIIFLVLLILTLSGNAIALEPKDISAIGLAFLTNLGIHEAGHYIMADQAGAEGNSLNFFKKDRDSFFLGLSTVTDIDDKAKPSYHLAGEVASSYTFEVTLKQYRARKTTYNSALLFFSMTDFLWYTTYAFYLTPNENEKFDPIGISETTGLKRETIFLVSLTQSALNALRMYSNEDRLIPYFIMDRYFIAFGVKAPF
;
A
#
# COMPACT_ATOMS: atom_id res chain seq x y z
N MET A 1 9.04 16.93 -20.93
CA MET A 1 9.99 16.69 -19.82
C MET A 1 9.82 17.65 -18.64
N GLU A 2 9.52 18.95 -18.85
CA GLU A 2 9.36 19.92 -17.74
C GLU A 2 8.07 19.79 -16.92
N LYS A 3 6.94 19.41 -17.55
CA LYS A 3 5.65 19.24 -16.83
C LYS A 3 5.69 18.14 -15.76
N SER A 4 6.44 17.06 -16.00
CA SER A 4 6.62 15.95 -15.04
C SER A 4 7.35 16.41 -13.77
N LYS A 5 8.36 17.28 -13.91
CA LYS A 5 9.10 17.84 -12.76
C LYS A 5 8.24 18.78 -11.91
N LEU A 6 7.29 19.49 -12.52
CA LEU A 6 6.37 20.36 -11.78
C LEU A 6 5.38 19.54 -10.95
N ILE A 7 4.82 18.46 -11.52
CA ILE A 7 3.91 17.56 -10.81
C ILE A 7 4.63 16.85 -9.65
N GLN A 8 5.85 16.35 -9.87
CA GLN A 8 6.69 15.77 -8.81
C GLN A 8 6.96 16.76 -7.66
N LYS A 9 7.24 18.03 -7.98
CA LYS A 9 7.45 19.08 -6.97
C LYS A 9 6.18 19.42 -6.18
N ILE A 10 5.03 19.44 -6.85
CA ILE A 10 3.74 19.69 -6.18
C ILE A 10 3.38 18.53 -5.26
N ILE A 11 3.54 17.28 -5.72
CA ILE A 11 3.32 16.09 -4.89
C ILE A 11 4.25 16.12 -3.68
N PHE A 12 5.54 16.37 -3.88
CA PHE A 12 6.51 16.49 -2.78
C PHE A 12 6.13 17.60 -1.79
N LEU A 13 5.71 18.76 -2.27
CA LEU A 13 5.31 19.89 -1.43
C LEU A 13 4.04 19.57 -0.62
N VAL A 14 3.03 18.94 -1.23
CA VAL A 14 1.81 18.52 -0.55
C VAL A 14 2.13 17.50 0.54
N LEU A 15 2.96 16.51 0.24
CA LEU A 15 3.41 15.51 1.21
C LEU A 15 4.21 16.14 2.35
N LEU A 16 5.10 17.09 2.05
CA LEU A 16 5.88 17.82 3.05
C LEU A 16 5.00 18.67 3.98
N ILE A 17 3.99 19.34 3.43
CA ILE A 17 3.04 20.13 4.23
C ILE A 17 2.19 19.22 5.13
N LEU A 18 1.79 18.05 4.63
CA LEU A 18 1.07 17.04 5.41
C LEU A 18 1.93 16.49 6.56
N THR A 19 3.26 16.38 6.40
CA THR A 19 4.16 15.92 7.47
C THR A 19 4.54 17.01 8.49
N LEU A 20 4.49 18.29 8.12
CA LEU A 20 4.93 19.41 8.97
C LEU A 20 3.85 20.00 9.89
N SER A 21 2.60 19.55 9.78
CA SER A 21 1.46 20.11 10.54
C SER A 21 1.25 19.51 11.95
N GLY A 22 2.13 18.60 12.40
CA GLY A 22 2.13 18.09 13.77
C GLY A 22 3.08 18.87 14.67
N ASN A 23 2.65 19.19 15.90
CA ASN A 23 3.55 19.62 16.97
C ASN A 23 4.74 18.64 17.02
N ALA A 24 5.95 19.12 16.73
CA ALA A 24 7.15 18.29 16.74
C ALA A 24 7.45 17.84 18.17
N ILE A 25 6.89 16.71 18.56
CA ILE A 25 7.22 16.02 19.81
C ILE A 25 8.60 15.40 19.58
N ALA A 26 9.54 15.65 20.50
CA ALA A 26 10.86 15.03 20.44
C ALA A 26 10.71 13.50 20.40
N LEU A 27 11.19 12.87 19.31
CA LEU A 27 11.20 11.42 19.16
C LEU A 27 12.19 10.82 20.16
N GLU A 28 11.72 9.94 21.04
CA GLU A 28 12.60 9.15 21.89
C GLU A 28 13.15 7.94 21.11
N PRO A 29 14.29 7.34 21.51
CA PRO A 29 14.82 6.13 20.86
C PRO A 29 13.81 4.98 20.79
N LYS A 30 12.96 4.82 21.82
CA LYS A 30 11.87 3.84 21.85
C LYS A 30 10.85 4.06 20.72
N ASP A 31 10.64 5.32 20.33
CA ASP A 31 9.72 5.68 19.25
C ASP A 31 10.28 5.27 17.90
N ILE A 32 11.59 5.41 17.68
CA ILE A 32 12.27 4.94 16.48
C ILE A 32 12.11 3.43 16.32
N SER A 33 12.35 2.66 17.38
CA SER A 33 12.16 1.20 17.36
C SER A 33 10.70 0.81 17.11
N ALA A 34 9.75 1.52 17.72
CA ALA A 34 8.32 1.28 17.51
C ALA A 34 7.88 1.58 16.07
N ILE A 35 8.36 2.68 15.47
CA ILE A 35 8.09 3.04 14.08
C ILE A 35 8.69 1.99 13.14
N GLY A 36 9.94 1.58 13.37
CA GLY A 36 10.59 0.55 12.56
C GLY A 36 9.86 -0.80 12.64
N LEU A 37 9.43 -1.20 13.83
CA LEU A 37 8.66 -2.43 14.00
C LEU A 37 7.29 -2.33 13.32
N ALA A 38 6.62 -1.18 13.38
CA ALA A 38 5.35 -0.95 12.70
C ALA A 38 5.51 -1.05 11.17
N PHE A 39 6.57 -0.46 10.62
CA PHE A 39 6.91 -0.57 9.20
C PHE A 39 7.12 -2.04 8.78
N LEU A 40 7.97 -2.78 9.51
CA LEU A 40 8.24 -4.19 9.23
C LEU A 40 6.99 -5.06 9.39
N THR A 41 6.11 -4.73 10.35
CA THR A 41 4.83 -5.43 10.53
C THR A 41 3.95 -5.26 9.29
N ASN A 42 3.76 -4.01 8.83
CA ASN A 42 2.95 -3.75 7.65
C ASN A 42 3.53 -4.44 6.41
N LEU A 43 4.84 -4.28 6.18
CA LEU A 43 5.54 -4.89 5.06
C LEU A 43 5.41 -6.42 5.08
N GLY A 44 5.60 -7.05 6.25
CA GLY A 44 5.47 -8.50 6.38
C GLY A 44 4.05 -8.99 6.09
N ILE A 45 3.02 -8.28 6.56
CA ILE A 45 1.62 -8.64 6.28
C ILE A 45 1.27 -8.40 4.81
N HIS A 46 1.74 -7.31 4.21
CA HIS A 46 1.58 -7.04 2.78
C HIS A 46 2.13 -8.18 1.94
N GLU A 47 3.39 -8.55 2.15
CA GLU A 47 4.02 -9.66 1.41
C GLU A 47 3.32 -11.01 1.68
N ALA A 48 2.86 -11.26 2.91
CA ALA A 48 2.07 -12.45 3.21
C ALA A 48 0.76 -12.50 2.42
N GLY A 49 0.15 -11.35 2.12
CA GLY A 49 -1.02 -11.24 1.23
C GLY A 49 -0.75 -11.83 -0.15
N HIS A 50 0.34 -11.42 -0.80
CA HIS A 50 0.77 -11.98 -2.09
C HIS A 50 1.00 -13.47 -2.02
N TYR A 51 1.72 -13.93 -0.99
CA TYR A 51 2.05 -15.35 -0.83
C TYR A 51 0.80 -16.22 -0.69
N ILE A 52 -0.17 -15.79 0.13
CA ILE A 52 -1.43 -16.50 0.32
C ILE A 52 -2.24 -16.53 -0.97
N MET A 53 -2.32 -15.41 -1.70
CA MET A 53 -3.05 -15.37 -2.97
C MET A 53 -2.39 -16.23 -4.05
N ALA A 54 -1.06 -16.23 -4.12
CA ALA A 54 -0.31 -17.10 -5.03
C ALA A 54 -0.57 -18.58 -4.73
N ASP A 55 -0.53 -18.99 -3.46
CA ASP A 55 -0.84 -20.36 -3.04
C ASP A 55 -2.28 -20.76 -3.39
N GLN A 56 -3.26 -19.89 -3.10
CA GLN A 56 -4.67 -20.11 -3.44
C GLN A 56 -4.92 -20.19 -4.96
N ALA A 57 -4.14 -19.46 -5.75
CA ALA A 57 -4.20 -19.50 -7.20
C ALA A 57 -3.51 -20.75 -7.80
N GLY A 58 -2.84 -21.56 -6.97
CA GLY A 58 -2.06 -22.72 -7.41
C GLY A 58 -0.77 -22.33 -8.14
N ALA A 59 -0.16 -21.20 -7.77
CA ALA A 59 1.06 -20.72 -8.39
C ALA A 59 2.26 -21.62 -8.05
N GLU A 60 3.16 -21.80 -9.02
CA GLU A 60 4.42 -22.52 -8.83
C GLU A 60 5.54 -21.56 -8.42
N GLY A 61 6.53 -22.06 -7.67
CA GLY A 61 7.74 -21.32 -7.34
C GLY A 61 7.51 -20.07 -6.46
N ASN A 62 6.42 -20.05 -5.69
CA ASN A 62 6.04 -18.95 -4.81
C ASN A 62 7.12 -18.70 -3.74
N SER A 63 7.72 -17.51 -3.74
CA SER A 63 8.78 -17.12 -2.81
C SER A 63 8.61 -15.69 -2.32
N LEU A 64 8.88 -15.48 -1.02
CA LEU A 64 8.94 -14.15 -0.41
C LEU A 64 10.39 -13.76 -0.13
N ASN A 65 10.75 -12.56 -0.55
CA ASN A 65 12.06 -11.97 -0.31
C ASN A 65 11.89 -10.58 0.27
N PHE A 66 12.81 -10.15 1.13
CA PHE A 66 12.83 -8.79 1.68
C PHE A 66 14.18 -8.14 1.38
N PHE A 67 14.17 -6.82 1.18
CA PHE A 67 15.37 -6.01 0.90
C PHE A 67 16.19 -6.55 -0.27
N LYS A 68 15.52 -6.86 -1.39
CA LYS A 68 16.11 -7.51 -2.55
C LYS A 68 16.37 -6.52 -3.67
N LYS A 69 17.59 -6.53 -4.19
CA LYS A 69 17.90 -5.91 -5.49
C LYS A 69 17.64 -6.92 -6.59
N ASP A 70 16.81 -6.55 -7.56
CA ASP A 70 16.55 -7.35 -8.76
C ASP A 70 16.75 -6.46 -9.99
N ARG A 71 17.76 -6.81 -10.80
CA ARG A 71 18.25 -5.96 -11.90
C ARG A 71 18.56 -4.53 -11.40
N ASP A 72 17.86 -3.54 -11.95
CA ASP A 72 18.04 -2.11 -11.65
C ASP A 72 17.05 -1.57 -10.61
N SER A 73 16.23 -2.44 -10.02
CA SER A 73 15.19 -2.08 -9.04
C SER A 73 15.53 -2.63 -7.66
N PHE A 74 15.20 -1.85 -6.63
CA PHE A 74 15.29 -2.28 -5.24
C PHE A 74 13.89 -2.45 -4.66
N PHE A 75 13.66 -3.59 -4.01
CA PHE A 75 12.38 -3.98 -3.44
C PHE A 75 12.52 -4.15 -1.93
N LEU A 76 11.65 -3.49 -1.17
CA LEU A 76 11.58 -3.64 0.28
C LEU A 76 10.99 -5.00 0.66
N GLY A 77 9.92 -5.40 -0.03
CA GLY A 77 9.39 -6.75 -0.10
C GLY A 77 9.18 -7.12 -1.56
N LEU A 78 9.38 -8.40 -1.87
CA LEU A 78 9.21 -8.94 -3.20
C LEU A 78 8.70 -10.37 -3.10
N SER A 79 7.42 -10.53 -3.40
CA SER A 79 6.82 -11.80 -3.78
C SER A 79 7.11 -12.13 -5.25
N THR A 80 7.56 -13.35 -5.52
CA THR A 80 7.74 -13.86 -6.90
C THR A 80 7.13 -15.22 -7.06
N VAL A 81 6.58 -15.48 -8.24
CA VAL A 81 6.10 -16.79 -8.69
C VAL A 81 6.78 -17.15 -10.01
N THR A 82 6.98 -18.44 -10.28
CA THR A 82 7.50 -18.90 -11.58
C THR A 82 6.40 -19.09 -12.61
N ASP A 83 5.23 -19.55 -12.16
CA ASP A 83 4.04 -19.69 -12.99
C ASP A 83 2.78 -19.39 -12.17
N ILE A 84 1.82 -18.73 -12.79
CA ILE A 84 0.50 -18.44 -12.21
C ILE A 84 -0.49 -18.22 -13.36
N ASP A 85 -1.72 -18.70 -13.20
CA ASP A 85 -2.83 -18.42 -14.12
C ASP A 85 -2.93 -16.91 -14.41
N ASP A 86 -2.86 -16.53 -15.69
CA ASP A 86 -2.93 -15.14 -16.13
C ASP A 86 -4.13 -14.40 -15.56
N LYS A 87 -5.26 -15.10 -15.38
CA LYS A 87 -6.48 -14.51 -14.82
C LYS A 87 -6.34 -14.15 -13.35
N ALA A 88 -5.47 -14.84 -12.61
CA ALA A 88 -5.21 -14.59 -11.20
C ALA A 88 -4.16 -13.49 -10.96
N LYS A 89 -3.40 -13.07 -11.98
CA LYS A 89 -2.36 -12.04 -11.84
C LYS A 89 -2.88 -10.71 -11.27
N PRO A 90 -4.02 -10.15 -11.71
CA PRO A 90 -4.56 -8.92 -11.11
C PRO A 90 -4.77 -9.05 -9.60
N SER A 91 -5.31 -10.18 -9.17
CA SER A 91 -5.59 -10.47 -7.77
C SER A 91 -4.32 -10.73 -6.99
N TYR A 92 -3.37 -11.47 -7.56
CA TYR A 92 -2.04 -11.64 -7.00
C TYR A 92 -1.37 -10.29 -6.71
N HIS A 93 -1.36 -9.35 -7.67
CA HIS A 93 -0.78 -8.03 -7.47
C HIS A 93 -1.58 -7.16 -6.49
N LEU A 94 -2.90 -7.29 -6.41
CA LEU A 94 -3.69 -6.52 -5.44
C LEU A 94 -3.62 -7.11 -4.01
N ALA A 95 -3.20 -8.37 -3.85
CA ALA A 95 -3.33 -9.10 -2.59
C ALA A 95 -2.56 -8.46 -1.42
N GLY A 96 -1.38 -7.89 -1.66
CA GLY A 96 -0.64 -7.17 -0.61
C GLY A 96 -1.41 -5.97 -0.10
N GLU A 97 -2.05 -5.22 -1.00
CA GLU A 97 -2.88 -4.08 -0.62
C GLU A 97 -4.15 -4.51 0.13
N VAL A 98 -4.77 -5.63 -0.25
CA VAL A 98 -5.90 -6.20 0.53
C VAL A 98 -5.44 -6.50 1.96
N ALA A 99 -4.26 -7.10 2.14
CA ALA A 99 -3.70 -7.41 3.45
C ALA A 99 -3.35 -6.15 4.27
N SER A 100 -2.78 -5.12 3.64
CA SER A 100 -2.56 -3.80 4.25
C SER A 100 -3.88 -3.13 4.67
N SER A 101 -4.92 -3.22 3.84
CA SER A 101 -6.26 -2.72 4.17
C SER A 101 -6.87 -3.45 5.38
N TYR A 102 -6.70 -4.77 5.52
CA TYR A 102 -7.08 -5.48 6.75
C TYR A 102 -6.27 -5.04 7.96
N THR A 103 -4.96 -4.81 7.79
CA THR A 103 -4.08 -4.28 8.83
C THR A 103 -4.57 -2.92 9.31
N PHE A 104 -5.00 -2.04 8.40
CA PHE A 104 -5.61 -0.76 8.73
C PHE A 104 -6.86 -0.92 9.60
N GLU A 105 -7.80 -1.79 9.24
CA GLU A 105 -9.04 -1.99 10.02
C GLU A 105 -8.77 -2.46 11.45
N VAL A 106 -7.84 -3.40 11.63
CA VAL A 106 -7.45 -3.89 12.95
C VAL A 106 -6.74 -2.78 13.73
N THR A 107 -5.80 -2.08 13.08
CA THR A 107 -4.98 -1.06 13.73
C THR A 107 -5.79 0.18 14.08
N LEU A 108 -6.80 0.56 13.29
CA LEU A 108 -7.68 1.71 13.58
C LEU A 108 -8.41 1.50 14.91
N LYS A 109 -8.92 0.29 15.17
CA LYS A 109 -9.54 -0.07 16.45
C LYS A 109 -8.54 0.02 17.60
N GLN A 110 -7.33 -0.50 17.41
CA GLN A 110 -6.27 -0.46 18.41
C GLN A 110 -5.79 0.97 18.70
N TYR A 111 -5.65 1.80 17.67
CA TYR A 111 -5.29 3.21 17.78
C TYR A 111 -6.35 4.00 18.55
N ARG A 112 -7.64 3.80 18.24
CA ARG A 112 -8.76 4.43 18.96
C ARG A 112 -8.81 4.00 20.43
N ALA A 113 -8.49 2.74 20.74
CA ALA A 113 -8.43 2.23 22.11
C ALA A 113 -7.19 2.73 22.87
N ARG A 114 -6.02 2.75 22.22
CA ARG A 114 -4.75 3.18 22.81
C ARG A 114 -3.82 3.77 21.75
N LYS A 115 -3.60 5.08 21.85
CA LYS A 115 -2.67 5.83 20.99
C LYS A 115 -1.22 5.62 21.42
N THR A 116 -0.60 4.54 20.96
CA THR A 116 0.85 4.30 21.09
C THR A 116 1.59 4.74 19.84
N THR A 117 2.90 4.97 19.93
CA THR A 117 3.75 5.25 18.75
C THR A 117 3.65 4.13 17.72
N TYR A 118 3.70 2.86 18.16
CA TYR A 118 3.54 1.70 17.29
C TYR A 118 2.19 1.70 16.56
N ASN A 119 1.07 1.86 17.28
CA ASN A 119 -0.27 1.86 16.67
C ASN A 119 -0.44 3.03 15.70
N SER A 120 0.09 4.21 16.05
CA SER A 120 0.02 5.39 15.18
C SER A 120 0.83 5.20 13.90
N ALA A 121 2.04 4.65 14.02
CA ALA A 121 2.90 4.36 12.88
C ALA A 121 2.33 3.24 12.00
N LEU A 122 1.83 2.15 12.59
CA LEU A 122 1.23 1.04 11.85
C LEU A 122 -0.02 1.50 11.11
N LEU A 123 -0.82 2.38 11.74
CA LEU A 123 -1.99 2.98 11.10
C LEU A 123 -1.57 3.83 9.90
N PHE A 124 -0.52 4.64 10.04
CA PHE A 124 0.01 5.45 8.95
C PHE A 124 0.51 4.60 7.77
N PHE A 125 1.32 3.56 8.05
CA PHE A 125 1.85 2.70 6.99
C PHE A 125 0.73 1.94 6.28
N SER A 126 -0.14 1.25 7.01
CA SER A 126 -1.27 0.51 6.42
C SER A 126 -2.28 1.40 5.68
N MET A 127 -2.44 2.66 6.10
CA MET A 127 -3.31 3.62 5.42
C MET A 127 -2.76 4.11 4.08
N THR A 128 -1.45 4.23 3.96
CA THR A 128 -0.80 4.94 2.85
C THR A 128 0.04 4.04 1.96
N ASP A 129 0.09 2.74 2.27
CA ASP A 129 0.86 1.72 1.59
C ASP A 129 0.68 1.75 0.06
N PHE A 130 -0.56 1.59 -0.41
CA PHE A 130 -0.82 1.63 -1.85
C PHE A 130 -0.43 2.95 -2.50
N LEU A 131 -0.67 4.07 -1.82
CA LEU A 131 -0.41 5.40 -2.37
C LEU A 131 1.09 5.62 -2.54
N TRP A 132 1.89 5.30 -1.53
CA TRP A 132 3.34 5.43 -1.60
C TRP A 132 3.93 4.49 -2.64
N TYR A 133 3.46 3.26 -2.65
CA TYR A 133 3.98 2.26 -3.57
C TYR A 133 3.60 2.57 -5.03
N THR A 134 2.35 2.99 -5.28
CA THR A 134 1.90 3.49 -6.60
C THR A 134 2.67 4.72 -7.03
N THR A 135 2.90 5.67 -6.12
CA THR A 135 3.69 6.88 -6.41
C THR A 135 5.10 6.50 -6.83
N TYR A 136 5.73 5.59 -6.08
CA TYR A 136 7.08 5.13 -6.36
C TYR A 136 7.16 4.39 -7.69
N ALA A 137 6.31 3.40 -7.90
CA ALA A 137 6.31 2.53 -9.08
C ALA A 137 6.00 3.28 -10.39
N PHE A 138 5.10 4.26 -10.40
CA PHE A 138 4.75 4.96 -11.64
C PHE A 138 5.56 6.22 -11.92
N TYR A 139 6.09 6.88 -10.89
CA TYR A 139 6.60 8.25 -11.05
C TYR A 139 8.02 8.47 -10.52
N LEU A 140 8.59 7.55 -9.72
CA LEU A 140 9.89 7.74 -9.09
C LEU A 140 10.91 6.65 -9.46
N THR A 141 10.48 5.43 -9.79
CA THR A 141 11.39 4.40 -10.28
C THR A 141 12.02 4.83 -11.62
N PRO A 142 13.33 4.62 -11.82
CA PRO A 142 13.98 4.96 -13.08
C PRO A 142 13.52 4.07 -14.24
N ASN A 143 13.12 2.82 -13.94
CA ASN A 143 12.69 1.83 -14.92
C ASN A 143 11.38 1.18 -14.47
N GLU A 144 10.49 0.95 -15.43
CA GLU A 144 9.26 0.19 -15.21
C GLU A 144 9.59 -1.30 -15.04
N ASN A 145 8.96 -1.93 -14.05
CA ASN A 145 9.18 -3.33 -13.71
C ASN A 145 7.83 -3.93 -13.28
N GLU A 146 7.34 -4.93 -14.01
CA GLU A 146 6.07 -5.62 -13.77
C GLU A 146 5.95 -6.22 -12.36
N LYS A 147 7.09 -6.43 -11.69
CA LYS A 147 7.14 -6.89 -10.28
C LYS A 147 6.67 -5.84 -9.28
N PHE A 148 6.53 -4.58 -9.68
CA PHE A 148 5.83 -3.59 -8.88
C PHE A 148 4.33 -3.77 -9.07
N ASP A 149 3.58 -4.02 -8.00
CA ASP A 149 2.16 -4.35 -8.11
C ASP A 149 1.30 -3.34 -8.86
N PRO A 150 1.47 -2.01 -8.71
CA PRO A 150 0.73 -1.04 -9.52
C PRO A 150 0.97 -1.23 -11.03
N ILE A 151 2.21 -1.55 -11.42
CA ILE A 151 2.56 -1.85 -12.82
C ILE A 151 1.94 -3.18 -13.23
N GLY A 152 2.10 -4.23 -12.42
CA GLY A 152 1.49 -5.54 -12.65
C GLY A 152 -0.04 -5.46 -12.81
N ILE A 153 -0.74 -4.69 -11.98
CA ILE A 153 -2.18 -4.43 -12.13
C ILE A 153 -2.46 -3.73 -13.47
N SER A 154 -1.72 -2.67 -13.80
CA SER A 154 -1.93 -1.91 -15.03
C SER A 154 -1.77 -2.78 -16.28
N GLU A 155 -0.73 -3.60 -16.33
CA GLU A 155 -0.42 -4.47 -17.46
C GLU A 155 -1.42 -5.63 -17.59
N THR A 156 -1.84 -6.21 -16.46
CA THR A 156 -2.73 -7.39 -16.46
C THR A 156 -4.20 -7.03 -16.64
N THR A 157 -4.64 -5.84 -16.23
CA THR A 157 -6.04 -5.42 -16.36
C THR A 157 -6.27 -4.38 -17.45
N GLY A 158 -5.22 -3.78 -18.01
CA GLY A 158 -5.31 -2.65 -18.93
C GLY A 158 -5.79 -1.34 -18.27
N LEU A 159 -5.82 -1.27 -16.93
CA LEU A 159 -6.17 -0.04 -16.22
C LEU A 159 -5.07 0.99 -16.40
N LYS A 160 -5.47 2.25 -16.59
CA LYS A 160 -4.53 3.36 -16.73
C LYS A 160 -3.87 3.67 -15.39
N ARG A 161 -2.62 4.12 -15.43
CA ARG A 161 -1.83 4.52 -14.24
C ARG A 161 -2.56 5.56 -13.40
N GLU A 162 -3.19 6.52 -14.05
CA GLU A 162 -3.95 7.59 -13.40
C GLU A 162 -5.16 7.03 -12.64
N THR A 163 -5.79 5.98 -13.16
CA THR A 163 -6.91 5.32 -12.48
C THR A 163 -6.44 4.62 -11.22
N ILE A 164 -5.34 3.86 -11.29
CA ILE A 164 -4.77 3.15 -10.14
C ILE A 164 -4.30 4.15 -9.08
N PHE A 165 -3.63 5.24 -9.49
CA PHE A 165 -3.22 6.31 -8.59
C PHE A 165 -4.41 7.02 -7.93
N LEU A 166 -5.49 7.27 -8.68
CA LEU A 166 -6.70 7.87 -8.10
C LEU A 166 -7.34 6.96 -7.06
N VAL A 167 -7.35 5.64 -7.30
CA VAL A 167 -7.85 4.65 -6.33
C VAL A 167 -7.02 4.67 -5.04
N SER A 168 -5.69 4.62 -5.14
CA SER A 168 -4.81 4.63 -3.97
C SER A 168 -4.89 5.94 -3.17
N LEU A 169 -5.01 7.08 -3.88
CA LEU A 169 -5.27 8.38 -3.25
C LEU A 169 -6.62 8.41 -2.55
N THR A 170 -7.68 7.90 -3.20
CA THR A 170 -9.03 7.88 -2.65
C THR A 170 -9.10 7.03 -1.38
N GLN A 171 -8.52 5.82 -1.43
CA GLN A 171 -8.43 4.92 -0.28
C GLN A 171 -7.71 5.60 0.89
N SER A 172 -6.53 6.16 0.64
CA SER A 172 -5.74 6.86 1.68
C SER A 172 -6.50 8.04 2.28
N ALA A 173 -7.16 8.84 1.44
CA ALA A 173 -7.92 10.02 1.88
C ALA A 173 -9.14 9.63 2.74
N LEU A 174 -9.89 8.59 2.34
CA LEU A 174 -11.04 8.11 3.12
C LEU A 174 -10.60 7.48 4.44
N ASN A 175 -9.50 6.72 4.46
CA ASN A 175 -8.93 6.18 5.68
C ASN A 175 -8.41 7.29 6.61
N ALA A 176 -7.77 8.32 6.07
CA ALA A 176 -7.38 9.51 6.83
C ALA A 176 -8.61 10.21 7.42
N LEU A 177 -9.67 10.38 6.64
CA LEU A 177 -10.94 10.94 7.12
C LEU A 177 -11.46 10.15 8.32
N ARG A 178 -11.52 8.81 8.23
CA ARG A 178 -11.98 7.94 9.33
C ARG A 178 -11.11 8.02 10.58
N MET A 179 -9.80 8.22 10.41
CA MET A 179 -8.87 8.44 11.52
C MET A 179 -9.16 9.78 12.21
N TYR A 180 -9.30 10.86 11.44
CA TYR A 180 -9.48 12.21 11.99
C TYR A 180 -10.88 12.50 12.52
N SER A 181 -11.93 12.03 11.85
CA SER A 181 -13.32 12.21 12.27
C SER A 181 -13.70 11.30 13.43
N ASN A 182 -12.95 10.21 13.64
CA ASN A 182 -13.31 9.11 14.54
C ASN A 182 -14.65 8.45 14.20
N GLU A 183 -15.08 8.54 12.94
CA GLU A 183 -16.34 8.00 12.44
C GLU A 183 -16.10 7.16 11.18
N ASP A 184 -16.80 6.03 11.06
CA ASP A 184 -16.68 5.11 9.93
C ASP A 184 -17.79 5.33 8.89
N ARG A 185 -17.98 6.58 8.43
CA ARG A 185 -19.05 6.93 7.46
C ARG A 185 -18.79 6.45 6.03
N LEU A 186 -17.52 6.45 5.61
CA LEU A 186 -17.09 6.04 4.27
C LEU A 186 -15.91 5.10 4.42
N ILE A 187 -16.13 3.81 4.18
CA ILE A 187 -15.16 2.74 4.39
C ILE A 187 -14.67 2.28 3.00
N PRO A 188 -13.45 2.64 2.57
CA PRO A 188 -12.89 2.10 1.35
C PRO A 188 -12.60 0.61 1.51
N TYR A 189 -12.82 -0.18 0.47
CA TYR A 189 -12.50 -1.60 0.47
C TYR A 189 -12.15 -2.10 -0.93
N PHE A 190 -11.37 -3.17 -0.98
CA PHE A 190 -11.09 -3.92 -2.19
C PHE A 190 -11.93 -5.19 -2.21
N ILE A 191 -12.41 -5.55 -3.39
CA ILE A 191 -12.97 -6.87 -3.67
C ILE A 191 -11.95 -7.58 -4.54
N MET A 192 -11.67 -8.83 -4.20
CA MET A 192 -10.75 -9.66 -4.93
C MET A 192 -11.32 -11.07 -5.02
N ASP A 193 -11.35 -11.60 -6.23
CA ASP A 193 -11.60 -13.00 -6.55
C ASP A 193 -10.56 -13.44 -7.60
N ARG A 194 -10.47 -14.72 -7.91
CA ARG A 194 -9.53 -15.26 -8.91
C ARG A 194 -9.63 -14.58 -10.28
N TYR A 195 -10.78 -14.00 -10.62
CA TYR A 195 -11.06 -13.48 -11.97
C TYR A 195 -11.28 -11.97 -12.04
N PHE A 196 -11.41 -11.29 -10.90
CA PHE A 196 -11.64 -9.86 -10.91
C PHE A 196 -11.14 -9.20 -9.64
N ILE A 197 -10.81 -7.92 -9.79
CA ILE A 197 -10.53 -7.01 -8.70
C ILE A 197 -11.45 -5.79 -8.82
N ALA A 198 -11.83 -5.21 -7.69
CA ALA A 198 -12.59 -3.97 -7.66
C ALA A 198 -12.23 -3.14 -6.43
N PHE A 199 -12.47 -1.83 -6.55
CA PHE A 199 -12.42 -0.89 -5.43
C PHE A 199 -13.81 -0.32 -5.20
N GLY A 200 -14.21 -0.23 -3.94
CA GLY A 200 -15.51 0.30 -3.55
C GLY A 200 -15.44 1.13 -2.27
N VAL A 201 -16.54 1.82 -1.98
CA VAL A 201 -16.72 2.56 -0.73
C VAL A 201 -18.05 2.12 -0.11
N LYS A 202 -18.01 1.68 1.14
CA LYS A 202 -19.18 1.30 1.92
C LYS A 202 -19.60 2.47 2.81
N ALA A 203 -20.89 2.77 2.80
CA ALA A 203 -21.51 3.71 3.74
C ALA A 203 -22.44 2.93 4.68
N PRO A 204 -22.10 2.75 5.96
CA PRO A 204 -23.02 2.16 6.92
C PRO A 204 -24.18 3.12 7.20
N PHE A 205 -25.39 2.57 7.26
CA PHE A 205 -26.64 3.25 7.57
C PHE A 205 -27.13 2.90 8.97
#